data_AF-A0A485A3H0-F1
#
_entry.id   AF-A0A485A3H0-F1
#
_cell.length_a   1.000
_cell.length_b   1.000
_cell.length_c   1.000
_cell.angle_alpha   90.00
_cell.angle_beta   90.00
_cell.angle_gamma   90.00
#
_symmetry.space_group_name_H-M   'P 1'
#
loop_
_entity.id
_entity.type
_entity.pdbx_description
1 polymer ?
#
loop_
_entity_poly.entity_id
_entity_poly.type
_entity_poly.pdbx_seq_one_letter_code
_entity_poly.pdbx_strand_id
1 'polypeptide(L)' 'MINPAHPPLALIGVYSPELVLPIAETLRVLGYERAAVVHSGGMDEVSLHAPTVVAELPQR' A
#
# COMPACT_ATOMS: atom_id res chain seq x y z
N MET A 1 -7.91 -7.87 -0.15
CA MET A 1 -8.46 -6.55 0.22
C MET A 1 -9.89 -6.49 -0.28
N ILE A 2 -10.86 -6.22 0.59
CA ILE A 2 -12.28 -6.15 0.20
C ILE A 2 -12.76 -4.73 0.55
N ASN A 3 -12.80 -3.85 -0.46
CA ASN A 3 -13.42 -2.54 -0.34
C ASN A 3 -14.70 -2.52 -1.20
N PRO A 4 -15.90 -2.61 -0.57
CA PRO A 4 -17.17 -2.65 -1.29
C PRO A 4 -17.46 -1.43 -2.17
N ALA A 5 -16.78 -0.31 -1.95
CA ALA A 5 -16.93 0.89 -2.76
C ALA A 5 -16.16 0.84 -4.09
N HIS A 6 -15.33 -0.18 -4.31
CA HIS A 6 -14.49 -0.34 -5.50
C HIS A 6 -13.75 0.94 -5.91
N PRO A 7 -13.00 1.60 -4.99
CA PRO A 7 -12.34 2.85 -5.34
C PRO A 7 -11.21 2.58 -6.34
N PRO A 8 -10.96 3.50 -7.28
CA PRO A 8 -9.87 3.37 -8.26
C PRO A 8 -8.48 3.57 -7.62
N LEU A 9 -8.44 4.20 -6.45
CA LEU A 9 -7.23 4.60 -5.73
C LEU A 9 -7.20 3.95 -4.34
N ALA A 10 -6.01 3.53 -3.88
CA ALA A 10 -5.80 3.07 -2.51
C ALA A 10 -4.49 3.59 -1.90
N LEU A 11 -4.54 3.92 -0.62
CA LEU A 11 -3.37 4.07 0.23
C LEU A 11 -3.54 3.07 1.38
N ILE A 12 -2.66 2.09 1.48
CA ILE A 12 -2.78 0.98 2.44
C ILE A 12 -1.55 0.95 3.34
N GLY A 13 -1.80 0.95 4.64
CA GLY A 13 -0.84 0.64 5.68
C GLY A 13 -0.61 -0.86 5.85
N VAL A 14 0.62 -1.28 6.13
CA VAL A 14 0.90 -2.65 6.56
C VAL A 14 1.76 -2.70 7.82
N TYR A 15 1.47 -3.67 8.69
CA TYR A 15 2.14 -3.79 10.00
C TYR A 15 3.60 -4.24 9.91
N SER A 16 4.03 -4.83 8.79
CA SER A 16 5.38 -5.39 8.59
C SER A 16 5.96 -4.93 7.25
N PRO A 17 7.25 -4.59 7.16
CA PRO A 17 7.85 -4.11 5.92
C PRO A 17 7.85 -5.17 4.80
N GLU A 18 7.88 -6.45 5.14
CA GLU A 18 7.84 -7.56 4.18
C GLU A 18 6.50 -7.69 3.45
N LEU A 19 5.44 -7.07 3.98
CA LEU A 19 4.10 -7.08 3.38
C LEU A 19 3.89 -5.97 2.35
N VAL A 20 4.80 -4.99 2.28
CA VAL A 20 4.65 -3.84 1.38
C VAL A 20 4.49 -4.27 -0.08
N LEU A 21 5.38 -5.15 -0.56
CA LEU A 21 5.33 -5.64 -1.94
C LEU A 21 4.18 -6.64 -2.19
N PRO A 22 3.97 -7.70 -1.36
CA PRO A 22 2.86 -8.64 -1.57
C PRO A 22 1.48 -7.98 -1.61
N ILE A 23 1.24 -6.95 -0.78
CA ILE A 23 -0.04 -6.23 -0.78
C ILE A 23 -0.16 -5.36 -2.04
N ALA A 24 0.92 -4.70 -2.48
CA ALA A 24 0.90 -3.94 -3.72
C ALA A 24 0.60 -4.84 -4.93
N GLU A 25 1.20 -6.03 -4.99
CA GLU A 25 0.91 -7.03 -6.03
C GLU A 25 -0.53 -7.52 -5.97
N THR A 26 -1.08 -7.71 -4.77
CA THR A 26 -2.50 -8.07 -4.59
C THR A 26 -3.41 -6.97 -5.13
N LEU A 27 -3.14 -5.70 -4.85
CA LEU A 27 -3.92 -4.56 -5.36
C LEU A 27 -3.86 -4.48 -6.89
N ARG A 28 -2.70 -4.77 -7.49
CA ARG A 28 -2.56 -4.88 -8.96
C ARG A 28 -3.43 -5.98 -9.55
N VAL A 29 -3.46 -7.16 -8.92
CA VAL A 29 -4.30 -8.30 -9.37
C VAL A 29 -5.79 -8.00 -9.20
N LEU A 30 -6.17 -7.26 -8.16
CA LEU A 30 -7.54 -6.81 -7.92
C LEU A 30 -7.99 -5.67 -8.83
N GLY A 31 -7.11 -5.15 -9.69
CA GLY A 31 -7.46 -4.17 -10.71
C GLY A 31 -7.47 -2.72 -10.25
N TYR A 32 -6.81 -2.39 -9.13
CA TYR A 32 -6.64 -0.99 -8.74
C TYR A 32 -5.86 -0.20 -9.81
N GLU A 33 -6.30 1.03 -10.09
CA GLU A 33 -5.66 1.90 -11.08
C GLU A 33 -4.39 2.53 -10.52
N ARG A 34 -4.44 2.98 -9.26
CA ARG A 34 -3.26 3.39 -8.50
C ARG A 34 -3.36 2.92 -7.06
N ALA A 35 -2.22 2.54 -6.51
CA ALA A 35 -2.12 2.29 -5.09
C ALA A 35 -0.74 2.61 -4.57
N ALA A 36 -0.66 2.98 -3.30
CA ALA A 36 0.56 2.99 -2.53
C ALA A 36 0.38 2.11 -1.28
N VAL A 37 1.37 1.27 -1.00
CA VAL A 37 1.45 0.48 0.23
C VAL A 37 2.62 0.98 1.05
N VAL A 38 2.40 1.26 2.33
CA VAL A 38 3.37 1.93 3.19
C VAL A 38 3.62 1.17 4.49
N HIS A 39 4.86 1.23 4.97
CA HIS A 39 5.28 0.83 6.32
C HIS A 39 6.37 1.77 6.80
N SER A 40 6.32 2.22 8.06
CA SER A 40 7.32 3.12 8.62
C SER A 40 7.57 2.85 10.09
N GLY A 41 8.81 2.48 10.47
CA GLY A 41 9.22 2.42 11.87
C GLY A 41 8.40 1.51 12.79
N GLY A 42 7.73 0.48 12.26
CA GLY A 42 6.80 -0.36 13.02
C GLY A 42 5.34 0.12 12.99
N MET A 43 5.04 1.19 12.26
CA MET A 43 3.70 1.72 12.02
C MET A 43 3.20 1.36 10.63
N ASP A 44 1.89 1.19 10.50
CA ASP A 44 1.15 0.97 9.25
C ASP A 44 0.74 2.29 8.58
N GLU A 45 1.55 3.33 8.72
CA GLU A 45 1.30 4.65 8.14
C GLU A 45 2.62 5.34 7.76
N VAL A 46 2.52 6.50 7.10
CA VAL A 46 3.68 7.38 6.91
C VAL A 46 3.97 8.03 8.25
N SER A 47 5.19 7.85 8.77
CA SER A 47 5.58 8.39 10.07
C SER A 47 6.61 9.51 9.94
N LEU A 48 6.70 10.37 10.97
CA LEU A 48 7.69 11.44 11.04
C LEU A 48 9.03 10.99 11.64
N HIS A 49 9.04 9.89 12.39
CA HIS A 49 10.17 9.49 13.23
C HIS A 49 11.09 8.46 12.55
N ALA A 50 10.69 7.92 11.39
CA ALA A 50 11.45 6.93 10.65
C ALA A 50 11.21 7.05 9.14
N PRO A 51 12.13 6.53 8.30
CA PRO A 51 11.87 6.38 6.88
C PRO A 51 10.61 5.54 6.60
N THR A 52 9.96 5.79 5.46
CA THR A 52 8.82 4.98 5.00
C THR A 52 9.26 4.11 3.82
N VAL A 53 8.98 2.80 3.91
CA VAL A 53 9.08 1.87 2.79
C VAL A 53 7.78 1.96 2.00
N VAL A 54 7.88 2.20 0.70
CA VAL A 54 6.73 2.40 -0.17
C VAL A 54 6.82 1.48 -1.39
N ALA A 55 5.72 0.79 -1.70
CA ALA A 55 5.49 0.22 -3.02
C ALA A 55 4.32 0.95 -3.69
N GLU A 56 4.59 1.59 -4.83
CA GLU A 56 3.58 2.28 -5.63
C GLU A 56 3.25 1.48 -6.90
N LEU A 57 1.98 1.38 -7.24
CA LEU A 57 1.54 0.94 -8.56
C LEU A 57 1.67 2.08 -9.56
N PRO A 58 2.39 1.89 -10.67
CA PRO A 58 2.65 2.95 -11.64
C PRO A 58 1.37 3.47 -12.28
N GLN A 59 1.32 4.77 -12.57
CA GLN A 59 0.31 5.35 -13.45
C GLN A 59 0.48 4.80 -14.87
N ARG A 60 -0.62 4.35 -15.49
CA ARG A 60 -0.68 4.09 -16.93
C ARG A 60 -0.78 5.40 -17.71
#